data_AF-A0A916MF00-F1
#
_entry.id   AF-A0A916MF00-F1
#
_cell.length_a   1.000
_cell.length_b   1.000
_cell.length_c   1.000
_cell.angle_alpha   90.00
_cell.angle_beta   90.00
_cell.angle_gamma   90.00
#
_symmetry.space_group_name_H-M   'P 1'
#
loop_
_entity.id
_entity.type
_entity.pdbx_description
1 polymer ?
#
loop_
_entity_poly.entity_id
_entity_poly.type
_entity_poly.pdbx_seq_one_letter_code
_entity_poly.pdbx_strand_id
1 'polypeptide(L)'
;MLSGYNTNVRHRGLVLHVQTEDSGLAHPHVITHLYHGGTILASERSQYADLLGAPDSTDRVRELMEQQHRAMLLRLKRGELDARLAERLGGEIRLDETGGATAAGETGPAAGASEPACTLPASERSERSLDEVVLEYLQESASRERGKPR
;
A
#
# COMPACT_ATOMS: atom_id res chain seq x y z
N MET A 1 8.69 -1.32 17.78
CA MET A 1 8.15 -0.99 16.46
C MET A 1 7.64 -2.27 15.85
N LEU A 2 6.42 -2.22 15.34
CA LEU A 2 5.80 -3.28 14.57
C LEU A 2 6.27 -3.19 13.11
N SER A 3 6.13 -4.28 12.37
CA SER A 3 6.41 -4.26 10.94
C SER A 3 5.36 -3.42 10.22
N GLY A 4 5.81 -2.41 9.47
CA GLY A 4 4.94 -1.60 8.62
C GLY A 4 4.32 -2.40 7.46
N TYR A 5 3.20 -1.92 6.96
CA TYR A 5 2.54 -2.44 5.77
C TYR A 5 3.00 -1.65 4.55
N ASN A 6 3.32 -2.34 3.47
CA ASN A 6 3.75 -1.74 2.23
C ASN A 6 3.03 -2.45 1.07
N THR A 7 2.31 -1.69 0.25
CA THR A 7 1.58 -2.25 -0.89
C THR A 7 1.64 -1.29 -2.09
N ASN A 8 2.06 -1.84 -3.23
CA ASN A 8 1.98 -1.18 -4.53
C ASN A 8 0.65 -1.51 -5.18
N VAL A 9 -0.06 -0.50 -5.66
CA VAL A 9 -1.40 -0.66 -6.21
C VAL A 9 -1.60 0.19 -7.45
N ARG A 10 -2.25 -0.39 -8.47
CA ARG A 10 -2.55 0.33 -9.73
C ARG A 10 -3.94 0.96 -9.66
N HIS A 11 -4.04 2.27 -9.87
CA HIS A 11 -5.30 3.04 -9.91
C HIS A 11 -5.29 4.02 -11.08
N ARG A 12 -6.29 3.98 -11.96
CA ARG A 12 -6.41 4.92 -13.11
C ARG A 12 -5.13 5.09 -13.94
N GLY A 13 -4.42 3.98 -14.17
CA GLY A 13 -3.16 3.99 -14.91
C GLY A 13 -1.93 4.49 -14.13
N LEU A 14 -2.10 4.86 -12.85
CA LEU A 14 -1.00 5.24 -11.97
C LEU A 14 -0.60 4.08 -11.05
N VAL A 15 0.70 3.99 -10.75
CA VAL A 15 1.23 3.07 -9.73
C VAL A 15 1.39 3.83 -8.42
N LEU A 16 0.47 3.60 -7.49
CA LEU A 16 0.46 4.21 -6.17
C LEU A 16 1.14 3.30 -5.15
N HIS A 17 1.83 3.90 -4.20
CA HIS A 17 2.48 3.20 -3.11
C HIS A 17 1.82 3.57 -1.79
N VAL A 18 1.24 2.60 -1.10
CA VAL A 18 0.65 2.79 0.23
C VAL A 18 1.59 2.20 1.26
N GLN A 19 2.07 3.05 2.17
CA GLN A 19 2.98 2.66 3.26
C GLN A 19 2.36 3.04 4.59
N THR A 20 2.23 2.09 5.51
CA THR A 20 1.74 2.31 6.88
C THR A 20 2.80 1.90 7.88
N GLU A 21 3.17 2.79 8.80
CA GLU A 21 4.21 2.56 9.80
C GLU A 21 3.76 3.02 11.19
N ASP A 22 4.26 2.35 12.24
CA ASP A 22 4.11 2.82 13.62
C ASP A 22 5.32 3.65 14.04
N SER A 23 5.08 4.76 14.71
CA SER A 23 6.15 5.59 15.28
C SER A 23 6.65 5.11 16.65
N GLY A 24 6.27 3.89 17.05
CA GLY A 24 6.69 3.25 18.29
C GLY A 24 5.97 3.76 19.54
N LEU A 25 6.46 3.34 20.70
CA LEU A 25 5.87 3.68 22.01
C LEU A 25 6.21 5.11 22.45
N ALA A 26 7.34 5.66 21.98
CA ALA A 26 7.74 7.04 22.27
C ALA A 26 6.79 8.06 21.63
N HIS A 27 6.27 7.74 20.45
CA HIS A 27 5.29 8.53 19.74
C HIS A 27 4.15 7.62 19.26
N PRO A 28 3.09 7.41 20.06
CA PRO A 28 2.06 6.42 19.81
C PRO A 28 1.10 6.87 18.70
N HIS A 29 1.60 6.84 17.47
CA HIS A 29 0.80 7.15 16.29
C HIS A 29 1.20 6.28 15.11
N VAL A 30 0.18 5.88 14.35
CA VAL A 30 0.29 5.20 13.07
C VAL A 30 0.21 6.23 11.97
N ILE A 31 1.13 6.17 11.01
CA ILE A 31 1.10 7.04 9.83
C ILE A 31 0.94 6.18 8.59
N THR A 32 -0.03 6.51 7.76
CA THR A 32 -0.18 5.96 6.42
C THR A 32 0.12 7.06 5.42
N HIS A 33 0.99 6.76 4.48
CA HIS A 33 1.35 7.64 3.39
C HIS A 33 1.00 6.99 2.07
N LEU A 34 0.44 7.82 1.18
CA LEU A 34 0.19 7.50 -0.21
C LEU A 34 1.20 8.26 -1.06
N TYR A 35 2.05 7.54 -1.78
CA TYR A 35 3.05 8.12 -2.66
C TYR A 35 2.80 7.75 -4.12
N HIS A 36 3.25 8.62 -5.02
CA HIS A 36 3.39 8.34 -6.44
C HIS A 36 4.70 8.94 -6.94
N GLY A 37 5.62 8.12 -7.46
CA GLY A 37 6.89 8.59 -8.01
C GLY A 37 7.73 9.47 -7.06
N GLY A 38 7.66 9.24 -5.75
CA GLY A 38 8.35 10.05 -4.73
C GLY A 38 7.58 11.28 -4.21
N THR A 39 6.38 11.56 -4.72
CA THR A 39 5.51 12.64 -4.23
C THR A 39 4.45 12.11 -3.27
N ILE A 40 4.27 12.76 -2.11
CA ILE A 40 3.19 12.45 -1.17
C ILE A 40 1.88 13.04 -1.68
N LEU A 41 0.91 12.17 -1.95
CA LEU A 41 -0.43 12.55 -2.42
C LEU A 41 -1.38 12.75 -1.25
N ALA A 42 -1.32 11.84 -0.29
CA ALA A 42 -2.13 11.89 0.93
C ALA A 42 -1.35 11.28 2.10
N SER A 43 -1.61 11.80 3.29
CA SER A 43 -1.13 11.22 4.54
C SER A 43 -2.29 11.14 5.52
N GLU A 44 -2.36 10.06 6.26
CA GLU A 44 -3.29 9.88 7.36
C GLU A 44 -2.50 9.52 8.61
N ARG A 45 -2.86 10.16 9.73
CA ARG A 45 -2.21 9.92 11.03
C ARG A 45 -3.26 9.67 12.09
N SER A 46 -3.14 8.53 12.76
CA SER A 46 -4.01 8.17 13.88
C SER A 46 -3.16 7.97 15.14
N GLN A 47 -3.54 8.63 16.23
CA GLN A 47 -2.91 8.44 17.53
C GLN A 47 -3.55 7.24 18.23
N TYR A 48 -2.76 6.47 18.96
CA TYR A 48 -3.22 5.31 19.75
C TYR A 48 -2.79 5.40 21.21
N ALA A 49 -2.60 6.62 21.72
CA ALA A 49 -2.18 6.83 23.10
C ALA A 49 -3.09 6.10 24.11
N ASP A 50 -4.39 6.05 23.84
CA ASP A 50 -5.39 5.35 24.67
C ASP A 50 -5.26 3.82 24.68
N LEU A 51 -4.53 3.24 23.71
CA LEU A 51 -4.28 1.80 23.65
C LEU A 51 -3.04 1.41 24.47
N LEU A 52 -2.19 2.38 24.86
CA LEU A 52 -1.03 2.16 25.72
C LEU A 52 -1.49 1.70 27.11
N GLY A 53 -1.01 0.54 27.55
CA GLY A 53 -1.31 -0.01 28.89
C GLY A 53 -2.34 -1.14 28.88
N ALA A 54 -2.99 -1.43 27.75
CA ALA A 54 -3.72 -2.69 27.61
C ALA A 54 -2.73 -3.87 27.45
N PRO A 55 -3.04 -5.06 28.02
CA PRO A 55 -2.22 -6.26 27.81
C PRO A 55 -2.12 -6.63 26.32
N ASP A 56 -3.17 -6.34 25.55
CA ASP A 56 -3.26 -6.58 24.10
C ASP A 56 -2.94 -5.33 23.26
N SER A 57 -2.21 -4.36 23.83
CA SER A 57 -1.87 -3.09 23.15
C SER A 57 -1.18 -3.32 21.80
N THR A 58 -0.23 -4.25 21.72
CA THR A 58 0.46 -4.60 20.47
C THR A 58 -0.49 -5.13 19.41
N ASP A 59 -1.42 -6.02 19.77
CA ASP A 59 -2.38 -6.61 18.83
C ASP A 59 -3.38 -5.57 18.32
N ARG A 60 -3.84 -4.70 19.22
CA ARG A 60 -4.71 -3.57 18.88
C ARG A 60 -4.03 -2.55 17.97
N VAL A 61 -2.74 -2.25 18.19
CA VAL A 61 -1.97 -1.36 17.32
C VAL A 61 -1.80 -1.99 15.94
N ARG A 62 -1.50 -3.30 15.87
CA ARG A 62 -1.46 -4.04 14.60
C ARG A 62 -2.79 -3.96 13.85
N GLU A 63 -3.90 -4.20 14.54
CA GLU A 63 -5.24 -4.11 13.95
C GLU A 63 -5.57 -2.69 13.47
N LEU A 64 -5.17 -1.67 14.23
CA LEU A 64 -5.30 -0.26 13.83
C LEU A 64 -4.48 0.06 12.57
N MET A 65 -3.23 -0.40 12.50
CA MET A 65 -2.38 -0.23 11.32
C MET A 65 -3.00 -0.86 10.09
N GLU A 66 -3.53 -2.07 10.23
CA GLU A 66 -4.19 -2.80 9.16
C GLU A 66 -5.49 -2.11 8.71
N GLN A 67 -6.35 -1.68 9.66
CA GLN A 67 -7.56 -0.93 9.35
C GLN A 67 -7.27 0.36 8.62
N GLN A 68 -6.27 1.14 9.08
CA GLN A 68 -5.91 2.40 8.45
C GLN A 68 -5.36 2.17 7.03
N HIS A 69 -4.51 1.16 6.86
CA HIS A 69 -3.99 0.77 5.55
C HIS A 69 -5.14 0.39 4.59
N ARG A 70 -6.07 -0.46 5.06
CA ARG A 70 -7.24 -0.88 4.28
C ARG A 70 -8.17 0.29 3.95
N ALA A 71 -8.41 1.18 4.91
CA ALA A 71 -9.25 2.35 4.71
C ALA A 71 -8.69 3.25 3.59
N MET A 72 -7.36 3.43 3.55
CA MET A 72 -6.70 4.15 2.47
C MET A 72 -6.93 3.49 1.10
N LEU A 73 -6.77 2.16 1.00
CA LEU A 73 -7.04 1.41 -0.23
C LEU A 73 -8.51 1.49 -0.67
N LEU A 74 -9.45 1.44 0.27
CA LEU A 74 -10.87 1.55 -0.02
C LEU A 74 -11.24 2.94 -0.55
N ARG A 75 -10.65 4.00 0.02
CA ARG A 75 -10.83 5.39 -0.42
C ARG A 75 -10.26 5.62 -1.80
N LEU A 76 -9.13 4.99 -2.13
CA LEU A 76 -8.59 4.94 -3.49
C LEU A 76 -9.58 4.28 -4.44
N LYS A 77 -10.07 3.08 -4.11
CA LYS A 77 -11.02 2.34 -4.95
C LYS A 77 -12.35 3.08 -5.15
N ARG A 78 -12.85 3.78 -4.13
CA ARG A 78 -14.06 4.63 -4.22
C ARG A 78 -13.83 5.92 -5.02
N GLY A 79 -12.58 6.26 -5.28
CA GLY A 79 -12.19 7.49 -5.94
C GLY A 79 -12.35 8.74 -5.08
N GLU A 80 -12.35 8.62 -3.75
CA GLU A 80 -12.43 9.78 -2.85
C GLU A 80 -11.15 10.63 -2.90
N LEU A 81 -10.02 9.99 -3.22
CA LEU A 81 -8.72 10.64 -3.35
C LEU A 81 -8.47 11.14 -4.77
N ASP A 82 -9.32 10.83 -5.75
CA ASP A 82 -9.10 11.18 -7.14
C ASP A 82 -9.02 12.67 -7.39
N ALA A 83 -9.83 13.47 -6.69
CA ALA A 83 -9.74 14.94 -6.78
C ALA A 83 -8.37 15.45 -6.32
N ARG A 84 -7.82 14.86 -5.25
CA ARG A 84 -6.48 15.18 -4.72
C ARG A 84 -5.38 14.73 -5.65
N LEU A 85 -5.53 13.55 -6.27
CA LEU A 85 -4.60 13.05 -7.28
C LEU A 85 -4.58 13.99 -8.49
N ALA A 86 -5.74 14.38 -9.00
CA ALA A 86 -5.85 15.30 -10.13
C ALA A 86 -5.24 16.67 -9.82
N GLU A 87 -5.45 17.21 -8.61
CA GLU A 87 -4.87 18.49 -8.19
C GLU A 87 -3.34 18.41 -8.04
N ARG A 88 -2.82 17.34 -7.42
CA ARG A 88 -1.38 17.15 -7.16
C ARG A 88 -0.57 16.74 -8.38
N LEU A 89 -1.16 15.93 -9.27
CA LEU A 89 -0.51 15.50 -10.52
C LEU A 89 -0.84 16.43 -11.70
N GLY A 90 -1.80 17.34 -11.56
CA GLY A 90 -1.84 18.65 -12.21
C GLY A 90 -1.74 18.73 -13.74
N GLY A 91 -1.90 17.64 -14.51
CA GLY A 91 -1.87 17.75 -15.97
C GLY A 91 -1.66 16.49 -16.80
N GLU A 92 -1.24 15.36 -16.24
CA GLU A 92 -0.98 14.15 -17.04
C GLU A 92 -1.48 12.86 -16.38
N ILE A 93 -2.73 12.82 -15.91
CA ILE A 93 -3.45 11.55 -16.02
C ILE A 93 -3.77 11.42 -17.51
N ARG A 94 -2.83 10.90 -18.31
CA ARG A 94 -3.20 10.33 -19.60
C ARG A 94 -4.14 9.19 -19.23
N LEU A 95 -5.44 9.44 -19.36
CA LEU A 95 -6.50 8.44 -19.29
C LEU A 95 -6.25 7.48 -20.45
N ASP A 96 -5.33 6.53 -20.26
CA ASP A 96 -5.15 5.46 -21.21
C ASP A 96 -6.21 4.41 -20.91
N GLU A 97 -7.39 4.64 -21.50
CA GLU A 97 -8.43 3.67 -21.75
C GLU A 97 -7.93 2.58 -22.72
N THR A 98 -6.87 1.86 -22.36
CA THR A 98 -6.45 0.69 -23.14
C THR A 98 -5.92 -0.40 -22.22
N GLY A 99 -6.82 -1.33 -21.88
CA GLY A 99 -6.40 -2.70 -21.67
C GLY A 99 -5.71 -3.20 -22.94
N GLY A 100 -4.46 -3.62 -22.84
CA GLY A 100 -3.72 -4.11 -24.00
C GLY A 100 -2.35 -4.60 -23.63
N ALA A 101 -2.23 -5.91 -23.51
CA ALA A 101 -0.95 -6.61 -23.48
C ALA A 101 -0.03 -6.13 -24.61
N THR A 102 1.27 -5.96 -24.33
CA THR A 102 2.27 -6.34 -25.32
C THR A 102 3.51 -6.89 -24.63
N ALA A 103 3.75 -8.17 -24.91
CA ALA A 103 5.04 -8.80 -24.81
C ALA A 103 5.92 -8.37 -25.99
N ALA A 104 7.23 -8.63 -25.81
CA ALA A 104 8.28 -8.86 -26.81
C ALA A 104 8.89 -7.66 -27.56
N GLY A 105 10.23 -7.61 -27.54
CA GLY A 105 11.03 -6.79 -28.44
C GLY A 105 12.50 -6.62 -28.03
N GLU A 106 13.29 -7.70 -28.13
CA GLU A 106 14.74 -7.75 -27.92
C GLU A 106 15.56 -6.94 -28.94
N THR A 107 16.75 -6.45 -28.56
CA THR A 107 18.06 -6.67 -29.25
C THR A 107 19.20 -5.87 -28.57
N GLY A 108 20.29 -6.55 -28.16
CA GLY A 108 21.53 -6.01 -27.52
C GLY A 108 22.58 -5.50 -28.54
N PRO A 109 23.92 -5.50 -28.27
CA PRO A 109 24.69 -6.00 -27.09
C PRO A 109 25.86 -5.08 -26.61
N ALA A 110 26.54 -5.45 -25.50
CA ALA A 110 28.02 -5.47 -25.30
C ALA A 110 28.55 -5.09 -23.88
N ALA A 111 29.13 -6.10 -23.22
CA ALA A 111 30.36 -6.14 -22.39
C ALA A 111 30.66 -5.07 -21.30
N GLY A 112 30.80 -5.54 -20.06
CA GLY A 112 31.59 -4.86 -19.00
C GLY A 112 31.44 -5.53 -17.63
N ALA A 113 32.55 -6.01 -17.07
CA ALA A 113 32.64 -6.92 -15.93
C ALA A 113 32.22 -6.34 -14.56
N SER A 114 31.64 -7.19 -13.70
CA SER A 114 32.09 -7.50 -12.32
C SER A 114 30.96 -8.13 -11.50
N GLU A 115 31.12 -9.40 -11.11
CA GLU A 115 30.44 -10.01 -9.95
C GLU A 115 31.09 -9.45 -8.65
N PRO A 116 30.54 -9.63 -7.42
CA PRO A 116 29.44 -10.50 -6.99
C PRO A 116 28.45 -9.85 -6.00
N ALA A 117 27.20 -10.32 -5.89
CA ALA A 117 26.43 -10.31 -4.63
C ALA A 117 25.02 -10.82 -4.84
N CYS A 118 24.65 -11.80 -4.03
CA CYS A 118 23.28 -12.10 -3.58
C CYS A 118 22.16 -11.62 -4.52
N THR A 119 21.76 -12.47 -5.46
CA THR A 119 20.41 -12.42 -6.02
C THR A 119 19.44 -12.80 -4.91
N LEU A 120 19.14 -11.82 -4.05
CA LEU A 120 17.88 -11.80 -3.34
C LEU A 120 16.80 -11.84 -4.43
N PRO A 121 15.76 -12.68 -4.30
CA PRO A 121 14.66 -12.62 -5.26
C PRO A 121 14.19 -11.17 -5.26
N ALA A 122 14.18 -10.54 -6.43
CA ALA A 122 13.49 -9.28 -6.64
C ALA A 122 12.15 -9.47 -5.94
N SER A 123 11.86 -8.61 -4.96
CA SER A 123 10.63 -8.73 -4.19
C SER A 123 9.50 -8.47 -5.19
N GLU A 124 9.06 -9.53 -5.85
CA GLU A 124 7.77 -9.73 -6.49
C GLU A 124 6.68 -9.68 -5.40
N ARG A 125 6.81 -8.76 -4.43
CA ARG A 125 5.69 -8.20 -3.69
C ARG A 125 4.95 -7.25 -4.64
N SER A 126 4.52 -7.88 -5.72
CA SER A 126 3.16 -7.93 -6.20
C SER A 126 2.63 -6.54 -6.44
N GLU A 127 2.84 -6.07 -7.67
CA GLU A 127 1.98 -5.08 -8.32
C GLU A 127 0.57 -5.66 -8.40
N ARG A 128 -0.10 -5.80 -7.25
CA ARG A 128 -1.45 -6.33 -7.16
C ARG A 128 -2.38 -5.26 -7.68
N SER A 129 -3.40 -5.69 -8.40
CA SER A 129 -4.51 -4.79 -8.70
C SER A 129 -5.11 -4.32 -7.38
N LEU A 130 -5.45 -3.03 -7.28
CA LEU A 130 -6.21 -2.48 -6.16
C LEU A 130 -7.42 -3.37 -5.82
N ASP A 131 -8.08 -3.87 -6.86
CA ASP A 131 -9.24 -4.72 -6.73
C ASP A 131 -8.94 -6.06 -6.06
N GLU A 132 -7.79 -6.67 -6.35
CA GLU A 132 -7.38 -7.95 -5.77
C GLU A 132 -7.06 -7.79 -4.29
N VAL A 133 -6.28 -6.76 -3.93
CA VAL A 133 -5.93 -6.48 -2.52
C VAL A 133 -7.19 -6.20 -1.70
N VAL A 134 -8.11 -5.39 -2.24
CA VAL A 134 -9.37 -5.08 -1.56
C VAL A 134 -10.28 -6.30 -1.47
N LEU A 135 -10.33 -7.16 -2.49
CA LEU A 135 -11.16 -8.36 -2.51
C LEU A 135 -10.64 -9.43 -1.53
N GLU A 136 -9.32 -9.69 -1.52
CA GLU A 136 -8.67 -10.59 -0.57
C GLU A 136 -9.00 -10.14 0.86
N TYR A 137 -8.88 -8.83 1.13
CA TYR A 137 -9.20 -8.30 2.44
C TYR A 137 -10.69 -8.46 2.77
N LEU A 138 -11.61 -8.16 1.84
CA LEU A 138 -13.05 -8.37 2.05
C LEU A 138 -13.38 -9.83 2.38
N GLN A 139 -12.71 -10.78 1.71
CA GLN A 139 -12.86 -12.21 1.96
C GLN A 139 -12.29 -12.63 3.32
N GLU A 140 -11.15 -12.07 3.72
CA GLU A 140 -10.50 -12.36 5.00
C GLU A 140 -11.27 -11.77 6.19
N SER A 141 -11.72 -10.51 6.08
CA SER A 141 -12.55 -9.87 7.13
C SER A 141 -13.93 -10.54 7.28
N ALA A 142 -14.58 -10.95 6.18
CA ALA A 142 -15.81 -11.75 6.24
C ALA A 142 -15.60 -13.17 6.82
N SER A 143 -14.38 -13.70 6.76
CA SER A 143 -14.04 -14.99 7.36
C SER A 143 -13.69 -14.84 8.85
N ARG A 144 -13.05 -13.74 9.24
CA ARG A 144 -12.73 -13.41 10.63
C ARG A 144 -13.98 -13.06 11.46
N GLU A 145 -14.99 -12.41 10.87
CA GLU A 145 -16.29 -12.20 11.52
C GLU A 145 -17.09 -13.49 11.75
N ARG A 146 -16.92 -14.50 10.89
CA ARG A 146 -17.60 -15.80 11.05
C ARG A 146 -16.94 -16.72 12.08
N GLY A 147 -15.74 -16.40 12.55
CA GLY A 147 -14.93 -17.23 13.44
C GLY A 147 -14.98 -16.88 14.93
N LYS A 148 -15.79 -15.91 15.36
CA LYS A 148 -15.86 -15.50 16.78
C LYS A 148 -16.98 -16.27 17.50
N PRO A 149 -16.70 -17.36 18.26
CA PRO A 149 -17.70 -17.92 19.14
C PRO A 149 -18.03 -16.89 20.23
N ARG A 150 -19.31 -16.74 20.53
CA ARG A 150 -19.80 -15.87 21.62
C ARG A 150 -19.46 -16.46 22.98
#